data_AF-A0A3S2U5A1-F1
#
_entry.id   AF-A0A3S2U5A1-F1
#
_cell.length_a   1.000
_cell.length_b   1.000
_cell.length_c   1.000
_cell.angle_alpha   90.00
_cell.angle_beta   90.00
_cell.angle_gamma   90.00
#
_symmetry.space_group_name_H-M   'P 1'
#
loop_
_entity.id
_entity.type
_entity.pdbx_description
1 polymer ?
#
loop_
_entity_poly.entity_id
_entity_poly.type
_entity_poly.pdbx_seq_one_letter_code
_entity_poly.pdbx_strand_id
1 'polypeptide(L)'
;MKLFLAIVLTTLLYSHQAIADSSLTEVGQWRFALSVGSGKVTTPLSNRDDLHGAVLPAISYYGEHFYVENSFVGYSLMENVHGYIDIVGSLNDDGLFFELDGINQFGWWDALGQHPSNGKPPHEESFQDIERALSYMGGLSFNWLHDLVDSRLTLLQDISGVHHGREIHLTLRKNYSHQQWTLQWQVGAIYKNQRLNNYYYNVRPY
;
A
#
# COMPACT_ATOMS: atom_id res chain seq x y z
N MET A 1 -2.89 31.79 12.58
CA MET A 1 -3.28 30.37 12.44
C MET A 1 -2.20 29.55 13.15
N LYS A 2 -2.55 28.83 14.22
CA LYS A 2 -1.58 28.23 15.16
C LYS A 2 -1.05 26.91 14.58
N LEU A 3 0.26 26.82 14.40
CA LEU A 3 0.95 25.60 13.95
C LEU A 3 1.19 24.72 15.18
N PHE A 4 0.52 23.58 15.29
CA PHE A 4 0.81 22.59 16.33
C PHE A 4 1.91 21.65 15.83
N LEU A 5 3.11 21.79 16.41
CA LEU A 5 4.22 20.86 16.26
C LEU A 5 4.02 19.75 17.30
N ALA A 6 3.56 18.57 16.87
CA ALA A 6 3.50 17.40 17.74
C ALA A 6 4.87 16.71 17.74
N ILE A 7 5.59 16.82 18.87
CA ILE A 7 6.81 16.07 19.14
C ILE A 7 6.41 14.65 19.53
N VAL A 8 6.79 13.65 18.72
CA VAL A 8 6.60 12.24 19.06
C VAL A 8 7.64 11.85 20.11
N LEU A 9 7.16 11.44 21.28
CA LEU A 9 7.92 10.93 22.41
C LEU A 9 8.34 9.48 22.11
N THR A 10 9.62 9.21 21.92
CA THR A 10 10.16 7.85 21.79
C THR A 10 10.27 7.19 23.16
N THR A 11 9.53 6.10 23.37
CA THR A 11 9.76 5.19 24.49
C THR A 11 10.96 4.29 24.19
N LEU A 12 11.99 4.37 25.04
CA LEU A 12 13.12 3.46 25.02
C LEU A 12 12.68 2.10 25.58
N LEU A 13 12.47 1.12 24.71
CA LEU A 13 12.45 -0.29 25.09
C LEU A 13 13.84 -0.85 24.81
N TYR A 14 14.54 -1.23 25.88
CA TYR A 14 15.77 -2.00 25.79
C TYR A 14 15.43 -3.41 25.29
N SER A 15 15.76 -3.71 24.03
CA SER A 15 15.82 -5.09 23.54
C SER A 15 17.27 -5.59 23.60
N HIS A 16 17.48 -6.76 24.21
CA HIS A 16 18.73 -7.49 24.15
C HIS A 16 19.16 -7.69 22.69
N GLN A 17 20.44 -7.47 22.40
CA GLN A 17 21.04 -7.64 21.06
C GLN A 17 20.80 -9.06 20.55
N ALA A 18 19.87 -9.23 19.61
CA ALA A 18 20.17 -10.02 18.43
C ALA A 18 20.86 -9.06 17.48
N ILE A 19 22.12 -9.35 17.12
CA ILE A 19 22.75 -8.72 15.96
C ILE A 19 21.93 -9.22 14.77
N ALA A 20 20.85 -8.49 14.46
CA ALA A 20 20.09 -8.71 13.26
C ALA A 20 21.02 -8.29 12.13
N ASP A 21 21.51 -9.28 11.38
CA ASP A 21 22.28 -9.07 10.17
C ASP A 21 21.41 -8.22 9.24
N SER A 22 21.70 -6.94 9.21
CA SER A 22 20.84 -5.93 8.61
C SER A 22 21.08 -5.94 7.11
N SER A 23 20.34 -6.77 6.36
CA SER A 23 19.94 -6.52 4.96
C SER A 23 19.45 -7.74 4.18
N LEU A 24 19.58 -8.97 4.69
CA LEU A 24 19.22 -10.16 3.90
C LEU A 24 17.79 -10.62 4.22
N THR A 25 16.86 -10.37 3.29
CA THR A 25 15.55 -11.03 3.31
C THR A 25 15.78 -12.53 3.10
N GLU A 26 15.43 -13.34 4.09
CA GLU A 26 15.62 -14.80 3.99
C GLU A 26 14.73 -15.37 2.88
N VAL A 27 15.38 -16.00 1.90
CA VAL A 27 14.71 -16.50 0.69
C VAL A 27 13.79 -17.67 1.04
N GLY A 28 12.58 -17.66 0.49
CA GLY A 28 11.62 -18.75 0.60
C GLY A 28 10.79 -18.75 1.89
N GLN A 29 10.80 -17.67 2.67
CA GLN A 29 10.02 -17.56 3.91
C GLN A 29 8.89 -16.53 3.81
N TRP A 30 7.74 -16.89 4.39
CA TRP A 30 6.64 -15.96 4.62
C TRP A 30 6.95 -15.07 5.82
N ARG A 31 6.70 -13.77 5.67
CA ARG A 31 6.84 -12.77 6.70
C ARG A 31 5.50 -12.10 6.93
N PHE A 32 5.06 -12.15 8.17
CA PHE A 32 3.87 -11.44 8.65
C PHE A 32 4.33 -10.38 9.62
N ALA A 33 3.95 -9.13 9.36
CA ALA A 33 4.19 -8.02 10.26
C ALA A 33 2.86 -7.37 10.64
N LEU A 34 2.78 -6.91 11.88
CA LEU A 34 1.63 -6.16 12.38
C LEU A 34 2.14 -4.89 13.02
N SER A 35 1.78 -3.75 12.45
CA SER A 35 2.05 -2.45 13.03
C SER A 35 0.88 -2.05 13.92
N VAL A 36 1.17 -1.34 15.02
CA VAL A 36 0.15 -0.79 15.94
C VAL A 36 0.38 0.71 16.06
N GLY A 37 -0.68 1.49 15.97
CA GLY A 37 -0.62 2.94 15.99
C GLY A 37 -2.03 3.55 15.92
N SER A 38 -2.13 4.78 15.43
CA SER A 38 -3.41 5.38 15.08
C SER A 38 -3.30 5.91 13.66
N GLY A 39 -4.12 5.38 12.76
CA GLY A 39 -4.15 5.69 11.34
C GLY A 39 -5.53 6.14 10.90
N LYS A 40 -5.56 7.05 9.93
CA LYS A 40 -6.76 7.48 9.23
C LYS A 40 -6.47 7.51 7.73
N VAL A 41 -7.28 6.82 6.93
CA VAL A 41 -7.29 6.95 5.46
C VAL A 41 -8.56 7.69 5.09
N THR A 42 -8.40 8.91 4.57
CA THR A 42 -9.55 9.70 4.13
C THR A 42 -10.09 9.13 2.83
N THR A 43 -11.39 8.83 2.82
CA THR A 43 -12.03 8.27 1.63
C THR A 43 -12.19 9.35 0.56
N PRO A 44 -11.88 9.05 -0.72
CA PRO A 44 -12.16 9.96 -1.83
C PRO A 44 -13.65 9.95 -2.23
N LEU A 45 -14.47 9.05 -1.67
CA LEU A 45 -15.88 8.89 -2.03
C LEU A 45 -16.75 9.85 -1.22
N SER A 46 -17.59 10.62 -1.92
CA SER A 46 -18.53 11.54 -1.27
C SER A 46 -19.50 10.77 -0.37
N ASN A 47 -19.82 11.33 0.79
CA ASN A 47 -20.76 10.78 1.77
C ASN A 47 -20.37 9.39 2.32
N ARG A 48 -19.09 9.01 2.24
CA ARG A 48 -18.54 7.86 2.97
C ARG A 48 -17.65 8.35 4.12
N ASP A 49 -17.63 7.60 5.22
CA ASP A 49 -16.81 7.92 6.38
C ASP A 49 -15.33 7.62 6.11
N ASP A 50 -14.45 8.38 6.79
CA ASP A 50 -13.02 8.10 6.81
C ASP A 50 -12.73 6.75 7.45
N LEU A 51 -11.70 6.09 6.94
CA LEU A 51 -11.25 4.79 7.41
C LEU A 51 -10.32 4.98 8.60
N HIS A 52 -10.69 4.46 9.77
CA HIS A 52 -9.87 4.51 10.98
C HIS A 52 -9.28 3.14 11.29
N GLY A 53 -8.04 3.11 11.75
CA GLY A 53 -7.39 1.86 12.17
C GLY A 53 -6.34 2.06 13.24
N ALA A 54 -6.30 1.13 14.20
CA ALA A 54 -5.27 1.07 15.24
C ALA A 54 -4.11 0.10 14.92
N VAL A 55 -4.27 -0.75 13.92
CA VAL A 55 -3.28 -1.75 13.52
C VAL A 55 -3.14 -1.73 12.00
N LEU A 56 -2.07 -2.30 11.45
CA LEU A 56 -1.87 -2.43 10.01
C LEU A 56 -1.07 -3.71 9.74
N PRO A 57 -1.67 -4.75 9.13
CA PRO A 57 -0.94 -5.93 8.74
C PRO A 57 -0.11 -5.64 7.49
N ALA A 58 1.00 -6.36 7.38
CA ALA A 58 1.79 -6.46 6.16
C ALA A 58 2.19 -7.92 5.97
N ILE A 59 2.12 -8.39 4.73
CA ILE A 59 2.52 -9.74 4.34
C ILE A 59 3.55 -9.65 3.22
N SER A 60 4.59 -10.46 3.32
CA SER A 60 5.56 -10.59 2.24
C SER A 60 6.11 -12.02 2.14
N TYR A 61 6.52 -12.39 0.95
CA TYR A 61 7.25 -13.60 0.63
C TYR A 61 8.22 -13.27 -0.50
N TYR A 62 9.50 -13.62 -0.32
CA TYR A 62 10.54 -13.38 -1.31
C TYR A 62 11.24 -14.71 -1.63
N GLY A 63 10.98 -15.26 -2.81
CA GLY A 63 11.68 -16.42 -3.37
C GLY A 63 12.88 -16.01 -4.21
N GLU A 64 13.45 -16.96 -4.96
CA GLU A 64 14.63 -16.69 -5.81
C GLU A 64 14.31 -15.74 -6.97
N HIS A 65 13.13 -15.90 -7.59
CA HIS A 65 12.71 -15.07 -8.72
C HIS A 65 11.28 -14.54 -8.59
N PHE A 66 10.53 -14.97 -7.58
CA PHE A 66 9.13 -14.58 -7.38
C PHE A 66 8.96 -13.92 -6.02
N TYR A 67 8.10 -12.91 -5.95
CA TYR A 67 7.72 -12.30 -4.69
C TYR A 67 6.22 -12.06 -4.59
N VAL A 68 5.76 -12.02 -3.34
CA VAL A 68 4.49 -11.45 -2.92
C VAL A 68 4.80 -10.35 -1.93
N GLU A 69 4.25 -9.17 -2.11
CA GLU A 69 4.31 -8.09 -1.14
C GLU A 69 2.97 -7.37 -1.11
N ASN A 70 2.23 -7.55 -0.02
CA ASN A 70 0.87 -7.04 0.13
C ASN A 70 -0.02 -7.43 -1.07
N SER A 71 -0.51 -6.46 -1.85
CA SER A 71 -1.33 -6.70 -3.04
C SER A 71 -0.51 -6.99 -4.30
N PHE A 72 0.82 -6.86 -4.25
CA PHE A 72 1.72 -7.06 -5.38
C PHE A 72 2.21 -8.50 -5.43
N VAL A 73 2.30 -9.01 -6.65
CA VAL A 73 3.03 -10.23 -6.99
C VAL A 73 3.95 -9.93 -8.15
N GLY A 74 5.15 -10.49 -8.17
CA GLY A 74 6.09 -10.23 -9.26
C GLY A 74 7.04 -11.38 -9.52
N TYR A 75 7.59 -11.38 -10.72
CA TYR A 75 8.60 -12.33 -11.16
C TYR A 75 9.76 -11.58 -11.84
N SER A 76 10.98 -11.78 -11.35
CA SER A 76 12.20 -11.17 -11.88
C SER A 76 12.57 -11.79 -13.21
N LEU A 77 12.60 -10.96 -14.25
CA LEU A 77 13.00 -11.35 -15.60
C LEU A 77 14.52 -11.24 -15.80
N MET A 78 15.13 -10.25 -15.14
CA MET A 78 16.54 -9.93 -15.25
C MET A 78 17.01 -9.29 -13.95
N GLU A 79 18.19 -9.68 -13.47
CA GLU A 79 18.77 -9.15 -12.23
C GLU A 79 20.28 -9.00 -12.37
N ASN A 80 20.82 -7.90 -11.86
CA ASN A 80 22.24 -7.66 -11.71
C ASN A 80 22.51 -6.70 -10.54
N VAL A 81 23.79 -6.42 -10.27
CA VAL A 81 24.21 -5.58 -9.13
C VAL A 81 23.70 -4.14 -9.16
N HIS A 82 23.26 -3.64 -10.32
CA HIS A 82 22.74 -2.28 -10.49
C HIS A 82 21.21 -2.22 -10.52
N GLY A 83 20.51 -3.36 -10.52
CA GLY A 83 19.07 -3.37 -10.64
C GLY A 83 18.45 -4.64 -11.23
N TYR A 84 17.13 -4.63 -11.28
CA TYR A 84 16.32 -5.74 -11.76
C TYR A 84 15.04 -5.27 -12.45
N ILE A 85 14.53 -6.12 -13.34
CA ILE A 85 13.29 -5.89 -14.11
C ILE A 85 12.33 -7.02 -13.80
N ASP A 86 11.13 -6.66 -13.36
CA ASP A 86 10.08 -7.62 -13.02
C ASP A 86 8.90 -7.51 -13.98
N ILE A 87 8.26 -8.64 -14.27
CA ILE A 87 6.83 -8.64 -14.57
C ILE A 87 6.07 -8.59 -13.23
N VAL A 88 5.06 -7.74 -13.14
CA VAL A 88 4.37 -7.46 -11.88
C VAL A 88 2.86 -7.42 -12.09
N GLY A 89 2.12 -7.91 -11.11
CA GLY A 89 0.68 -7.77 -10.99
C GLY A 89 0.30 -7.20 -9.62
N SER A 90 -0.79 -6.44 -9.57
CA SER A 90 -1.32 -5.92 -8.31
C SER A 90 -2.83 -5.73 -8.36
N LEU A 91 -3.48 -5.76 -7.20
CA LEU A 91 -4.83 -5.20 -7.09
C LEU A 91 -4.76 -3.69 -7.32
N ASN A 92 -5.80 -3.11 -7.93
CA ASN A 92 -5.92 -1.65 -8.01
C ASN A 92 -6.43 -1.08 -6.68
N ASP A 93 -5.67 -0.15 -6.11
CA ASP A 93 -5.99 0.44 -4.81
C ASP A 93 -7.28 1.27 -4.81
N ASP A 94 -7.70 1.85 -5.95
CA ASP A 94 -8.93 2.66 -6.03
C ASP A 94 -10.18 1.80 -5.89
N GLY A 95 -10.18 0.61 -6.52
CA GLY A 95 -11.27 -0.37 -6.38
C GLY A 95 -11.46 -0.87 -4.95
N LEU A 96 -10.40 -0.85 -4.13
CA LEU A 96 -10.51 -1.21 -2.72
C LEU A 96 -11.43 -0.26 -1.94
N PHE A 97 -11.59 1.01 -2.33
CA PHE A 97 -12.54 1.91 -1.66
C PHE A 97 -14.00 1.53 -1.88
N PHE A 98 -14.32 0.76 -2.92
CA PHE A 98 -15.66 0.31 -3.26
C PHE A 98 -15.96 -1.08 -2.73
N GLU A 99 -15.00 -2.00 -2.83
CA GLU A 99 -15.15 -3.38 -2.36
C GLU A 99 -15.02 -3.48 -0.83
N LEU A 100 -14.11 -2.68 -0.23
CA LEU A 100 -13.79 -2.83 1.19
C LEU A 100 -14.72 -2.06 2.13
N ASP A 101 -15.85 -1.53 1.66
CA ASP A 101 -16.84 -0.70 2.38
C ASP A 101 -16.40 -0.31 3.80
N GLY A 102 -15.49 0.66 3.88
CA GLY A 102 -15.11 1.19 5.17
C GLY A 102 -14.18 0.31 6.03
N ILE A 103 -13.32 -0.59 5.52
CA ILE A 103 -12.44 -1.47 6.34
C ILE A 103 -13.19 -2.44 7.30
N ASN A 104 -14.50 -2.30 7.48
CA ASN A 104 -15.32 -3.18 8.33
C ASN A 104 -15.43 -4.61 7.78
N GLN A 105 -15.23 -4.81 6.47
CA GLN A 105 -15.34 -6.13 5.84
C GLN A 105 -14.04 -6.96 5.85
N PHE A 106 -12.88 -6.39 6.19
CA PHE A 106 -11.62 -7.16 6.18
C PHE A 106 -11.49 -8.12 7.39
N GLY A 107 -12.49 -8.21 8.27
CA GLY A 107 -12.62 -9.24 9.33
C GLY A 107 -11.53 -9.27 10.42
N TRP A 108 -10.44 -8.52 10.25
CA TRP A 108 -9.31 -8.41 11.17
C TRP A 108 -9.66 -7.70 12.49
N TRP A 109 -10.59 -6.74 12.47
CA TRP A 109 -11.12 -6.11 13.69
C TRP A 109 -11.98 -7.09 14.50
N ASP A 110 -12.82 -7.86 13.83
CA ASP A 110 -13.61 -8.94 14.44
C ASP A 110 -12.71 -10.06 14.99
N ALA A 111 -11.65 -10.42 14.26
CA ALA A 111 -10.64 -11.39 14.71
C ALA A 111 -9.85 -10.93 15.95
N LEU A 112 -9.79 -9.61 16.20
CA LEU A 112 -9.14 -9.00 17.37
C LEU A 112 -10.14 -8.59 18.47
N GLY A 113 -11.43 -8.91 18.32
CA GLY A 113 -12.46 -8.63 19.31
C GLY A 113 -12.77 -7.15 19.53
N GLN A 114 -12.36 -6.27 18.61
CA GLN A 114 -12.66 -4.83 18.67
C GLN A 114 -13.72 -4.48 17.64
N HIS A 115 -14.94 -4.21 18.12
CA HIS A 115 -15.99 -3.60 17.32
C HIS A 115 -15.91 -2.07 17.50
N PRO A 116 -15.56 -1.28 16.47
CA PRO A 116 -15.84 0.15 16.49
C PRO A 116 -17.35 0.33 16.69
N SER A 117 -17.76 1.14 17.67
CA SER A 117 -19.19 1.35 17.92
C SER A 117 -19.82 2.02 16.70
N ASN A 118 -20.78 1.35 16.09
CA ASN A 118 -21.61 1.83 15.00
C ASN A 118 -22.39 3.09 15.42
N GLY A 119 -21.80 4.27 15.27
CA GLY A 119 -22.55 5.50 15.10
C GLY A 119 -23.05 5.51 13.66
N LYS A 120 -24.29 5.06 13.42
CA LYS A 120 -24.94 5.26 12.11
C LYS A 120 -24.91 6.76 11.79
N PRO A 121 -24.30 7.20 10.68
CA PRO A 121 -24.45 8.58 10.24
C PRO A 121 -25.93 8.80 9.93
N PRO A 122 -26.54 9.90 10.39
CA PRO A 122 -27.82 10.32 9.86
C PRO A 122 -27.57 10.86 8.46
N HIS A 123 -27.89 10.10 7.42
CA HIS A 123 -28.04 10.70 6.09
C HIS A 123 -29.18 10.11 5.27
N GLU A 124 -30.34 10.76 5.42
CA GLU A 124 -31.35 10.88 4.38
C GLU A 124 -30.83 11.86 3.31
N GLU A 125 -30.06 11.39 2.32
CA GLU A 125 -30.12 11.90 0.94
C GLU A 125 -29.76 10.75 -0.01
N SER A 126 -30.77 10.34 -0.79
CA SER A 126 -30.79 9.17 -1.68
C SER A 126 -29.96 9.41 -2.96
N PHE A 127 -28.64 9.46 -2.84
CA PHE A 127 -27.79 9.13 -4.00
C PHE A 127 -27.71 7.61 -4.10
N GLN A 128 -28.05 7.05 -5.27
CA GLN A 128 -27.79 5.63 -5.52
C GLN A 128 -26.30 5.39 -5.36
N ASP A 129 -25.95 4.43 -4.50
CA ASP A 129 -24.57 4.01 -4.34
C ASP A 129 -24.07 3.46 -5.67
N ILE A 130 -22.93 3.97 -6.11
CA ILE A 130 -22.37 3.65 -7.40
C ILE A 130 -21.40 2.50 -7.19
N GLU A 131 -21.83 1.29 -7.54
CA GLU A 131 -20.97 0.11 -7.45
C GLU A 131 -19.84 0.16 -8.49
N ARG A 132 -18.62 -0.20 -8.05
CA ARG A 132 -17.43 -0.32 -8.90
C ARG A 132 -16.70 -1.59 -8.55
N ALA A 133 -16.27 -2.31 -9.57
CA ALA A 133 -15.54 -3.56 -9.39
C ALA A 133 -14.06 -3.30 -9.06
N LEU A 134 -13.50 -4.15 -8.21
CA LEU A 134 -12.06 -4.26 -8.03
C LEU A 134 -11.41 -4.74 -9.33
N SER A 135 -10.36 -4.04 -9.77
CA SER A 135 -9.60 -4.43 -10.96
C SER A 135 -8.24 -5.04 -10.59
N TYR A 136 -7.72 -5.86 -11.49
CA TYR A 136 -6.38 -6.42 -11.41
C TYR A 136 -5.49 -5.78 -12.47
N MET A 137 -4.35 -5.26 -12.02
CA MET A 137 -3.36 -4.55 -12.80
C MET A 137 -2.18 -5.46 -13.11
N GLY A 138 -1.58 -5.30 -14.29
CA GLY A 138 -0.38 -6.02 -14.70
C GLY A 138 0.57 -5.13 -15.51
N GLY A 139 1.86 -5.39 -15.42
CA GLY A 139 2.86 -4.68 -16.21
C GLY A 139 4.30 -4.96 -15.80
N LEU A 140 5.15 -3.94 -15.87
CA LEU A 140 6.59 -4.07 -15.65
C LEU A 140 7.07 -3.15 -14.52
N SER A 141 8.01 -3.64 -13.72
CA SER A 141 8.71 -2.84 -12.71
C SER A 141 10.20 -2.79 -13.06
N PHE A 142 10.75 -1.58 -13.10
CA PHE A 142 12.17 -1.34 -13.29
C PHE A 142 12.75 -0.81 -11.99
N ASN A 143 13.72 -1.51 -11.44
CA ASN A 143 14.32 -1.21 -10.15
C ASN A 143 15.80 -0.94 -10.37
N TRP A 144 16.26 0.27 -10.07
CA TRP A 144 17.67 0.67 -10.14
C TRP A 144 18.20 0.86 -8.73
N LEU A 145 19.27 0.13 -8.42
CA LEU A 145 19.96 0.16 -7.15
C LEU A 145 21.21 1.02 -7.32
N HIS A 146 21.33 2.06 -6.49
CA HIS A 146 22.47 2.98 -6.54
C HIS A 146 22.82 3.45 -5.13
N ASP A 147 24.11 3.65 -4.88
CA ASP A 147 24.64 4.10 -3.59
C ASP A 147 24.00 5.37 -3.04
N LEU A 148 23.38 6.22 -3.88
CA LEU A 148 22.79 7.48 -3.45
C LEU A 148 21.29 7.36 -3.20
N VAL A 149 20.55 6.72 -4.12
CA VAL A 149 19.09 6.56 -4.08
C VAL A 149 18.72 5.32 -4.89
N ASP A 150 17.92 4.44 -4.30
CA ASP A 150 17.25 3.37 -5.02
C ASP A 150 16.00 3.93 -5.70
N SER A 151 15.80 3.58 -6.97
CA SER A 151 14.70 4.10 -7.78
C SER A 151 13.87 2.97 -8.35
N ARG A 152 12.55 3.06 -8.21
CA ARG A 152 11.60 2.09 -8.78
C ARG A 152 10.60 2.80 -9.67
N LEU A 153 10.47 2.36 -10.91
CA LEU A 153 9.44 2.77 -11.85
C LEU A 153 8.56 1.57 -12.19
N THR A 154 7.28 1.62 -11.83
CA THR A 154 6.30 0.57 -12.14
C THR A 154 5.30 1.11 -13.15
N LEU A 155 5.10 0.39 -14.26
CA LEU A 155 4.12 0.70 -15.30
C LEU A 155 3.03 -0.37 -15.25
N LEU A 156 1.79 0.03 -15.00
CA LEU A 156 0.66 -0.87 -14.80
C LEU A 156 -0.47 -0.58 -15.78
N GLN A 157 -1.12 -1.63 -16.26
CA GLN A 157 -2.29 -1.60 -17.11
C GLN A 157 -3.33 -2.54 -16.53
N ASP A 158 -4.60 -2.16 -16.61
CA ASP A 158 -5.68 -3.07 -16.27
C ASP A 158 -5.72 -4.26 -17.23
N ILE A 159 -5.58 -5.46 -16.67
CA ILE A 159 -5.66 -6.74 -17.38
C ILE A 159 -6.94 -7.50 -17.06
N SER A 160 -7.72 -7.05 -16.07
CA SER A 160 -9.05 -7.58 -15.74
C SER A 160 -10.16 -7.06 -16.66
N GLY A 161 -9.93 -5.94 -17.35
CA GLY A 161 -10.89 -5.36 -18.29
C GLY A 161 -12.00 -4.54 -17.64
N VAL A 162 -11.80 -4.12 -16.39
CA VAL A 162 -12.77 -3.34 -15.60
C VAL A 162 -12.84 -1.87 -16.07
N HIS A 163 -11.69 -1.25 -16.34
CA HIS A 163 -11.59 0.16 -16.71
C HIS A 163 -10.63 0.44 -17.87
N HIS A 164 -9.78 -0.51 -18.27
CA HIS A 164 -8.75 -0.35 -19.32
C HIS A 164 -7.79 0.83 -19.11
N GLY A 165 -7.75 1.38 -17.89
CA GLY A 165 -6.86 2.40 -17.40
C GLY A 165 -5.41 1.93 -17.16
N ARG A 166 -4.55 2.90 -16.83
CA ARG A 166 -3.12 2.72 -16.59
C ARG A 166 -2.66 3.52 -15.39
N GLU A 167 -1.66 3.01 -14.71
CA GLU A 167 -0.95 3.69 -13.63
C GLU A 167 0.57 3.67 -13.85
N ILE A 168 1.24 4.70 -13.35
CA ILE A 168 2.70 4.79 -13.30
C ILE A 168 3.10 5.15 -11.88
N HIS A 169 3.90 4.31 -11.25
CA HIS A 169 4.39 4.53 -9.89
C HIS A 169 5.89 4.81 -9.96
N LEU A 170 6.33 5.92 -9.38
CA LEU A 170 7.74 6.24 -9.19
C LEU A 170 8.03 6.31 -7.70
N THR A 171 8.99 5.54 -7.22
CA THR A 171 9.43 5.56 -5.82
C THR A 171 10.94 5.76 -5.77
N LEU A 172 11.36 6.70 -4.93
CA LEU A 172 12.76 6.95 -4.59
C LEU A 172 12.97 6.61 -3.12
N ARG A 173 13.99 5.82 -2.81
CA ARG A 173 14.29 5.37 -1.45
C ARG A 173 15.76 5.59 -1.11
N LYS A 174 16.03 5.96 0.13
CA LYS A 174 17.39 6.04 0.67
C LYS A 174 17.43 5.51 2.09
N ASN A 175 18.28 4.52 2.29
CA ASN A 175 18.59 3.95 3.59
C ASN A 175 19.88 4.54 4.15
N TYR A 176 19.84 4.91 5.42
CA TYR A 176 21.00 5.31 6.22
C TYR A 176 21.10 4.35 7.40
N SER A 177 22.21 3.62 7.47
CA SER A 177 22.50 2.73 8.58
C SER A 177 23.68 3.28 9.37
N HIS A 178 23.50 3.49 10.68
CA HIS A 178 24.57 3.87 11.58
C HIS A 178 24.49 3.06 12.89
N GLN A 179 25.47 2.17 13.09
CA GLN A 179 25.48 1.21 14.19
C GLN A 179 24.18 0.38 14.22
N GLN A 180 23.39 0.48 15.29
CA GLN A 180 22.11 -0.20 15.48
C GLN A 180 20.90 0.56 14.90
N TRP A 181 21.12 1.76 14.34
CA TRP A 181 20.05 2.60 13.83
C TRP A 181 19.94 2.49 12.32
N THR A 182 18.72 2.27 11.83
CA THR A 182 18.39 2.34 10.41
C THR A 182 17.33 3.41 10.21
N LEU A 183 17.62 4.38 9.36
CA LEU A 183 16.69 5.43 8.93
C LEU A 183 16.44 5.27 7.43
N GLN A 184 15.19 5.08 7.04
CA GLN A 184 14.78 5.05 5.65
C GLN A 184 13.99 6.30 5.30
N TRP A 185 14.38 6.96 4.21
CA TRP A 185 13.57 7.98 3.54
C TRP A 185 12.94 7.39 2.28
N GLN A 186 11.70 7.77 2.02
CA GLN A 186 11.00 7.38 0.80
C GLN A 186 10.14 8.53 0.29
N VAL A 187 10.16 8.73 -1.02
CA VAL A 187 9.27 9.66 -1.74
C VAL A 187 8.65 8.89 -2.89
N GLY A 188 7.33 9.04 -3.09
CA GLY A 188 6.59 8.36 -4.14
C GLY A 188 5.70 9.31 -4.94
N ALA A 189 5.48 8.99 -6.20
CA ALA A 189 4.52 9.66 -7.08
C ALA A 189 3.75 8.60 -7.87
N ILE A 190 2.43 8.77 -7.96
CA ILE A 190 1.55 7.89 -8.72
C ILE A 190 0.79 8.73 -9.75
N TYR A 191 0.92 8.39 -11.02
CA TYR A 191 0.12 8.94 -12.10
C TYR A 191 -0.97 7.94 -12.49
N LYS A 192 -2.21 8.42 -12.60
CA LYS A 192 -3.37 7.63 -13.04
C LYS A 192 -4.02 8.29 -14.24
N ASN A 193 -4.36 7.52 -15.27
CA ASN A 193 -4.96 8.07 -16.46
C ASN A 193 -6.47 8.35 -16.31
N GLN A 194 -7.03 9.11 -17.25
CA GLN A 194 -8.45 9.49 -17.22
C GLN A 194 -9.41 8.29 -17.27
N ARG A 195 -9.05 7.19 -17.94
CA ARG A 195 -9.91 6.00 -18.00
C ARG A 195 -10.14 5.40 -16.61
N LEU A 196 -9.06 5.23 -15.84
CA LEU A 196 -9.13 4.75 -14.47
C LEU A 196 -9.92 5.72 -13.58
N ASN A 197 -9.54 7.00 -13.59
CA ASN A 197 -10.18 8.00 -12.74
C ASN A 197 -11.67 8.19 -13.08
N ASN A 198 -12.03 8.13 -14.36
CA ASN A 198 -13.43 8.24 -14.78
C ASN A 198 -14.24 7.01 -14.37
N TYR A 199 -13.64 5.82 -14.40
CA TYR A 199 -14.33 4.63 -13.89
C TYR A 199 -14.62 4.79 -12.40
N TYR A 200 -13.61 4.99 -11.55
CA TYR A 200 -13.82 5.01 -10.11
C TYR A 200 -14.51 6.27 -9.59
N TYR A 201 -14.23 7.45 -10.14
CA TYR A 201 -14.60 8.71 -9.49
C TYR A 201 -15.61 9.57 -10.27
N ASN A 202 -16.07 9.13 -11.44
CA ASN A 202 -17.12 9.85 -12.15
C ASN A 202 -18.51 9.46 -11.62
N VAL A 203 -19.34 10.48 -11.40
CA VAL A 203 -20.71 10.37 -10.89
C VAL A 203 -21.72 9.92 -11.95
N ARG A 204 -21.32 9.85 -13.23
CA ARG A 204 -22.16 9.34 -14.31
C ARG A 204 -21.86 7.86 -14.58
N PRO A 205 -22.85 6.97 -14.60
CA PRO A 205 -22.66 5.59 -15.06
C PRO A 205 -22.12 5.60 -16.49
N TYR A 206 -21.14 4.74 -16.78
CA TYR A 206 -20.57 4.52 -18.11
C TYR A 206 -21.36 3.43 -18.84
#